data_AF-K2E073-F1
#
_entry.id   AF-K2E073-F1
#
_cell.length_a   1.000
_cell.length_b   1.000
_cell.length_c   1.000
_cell.angle_alpha   90.00
_cell.angle_beta   90.00
_cell.angle_gamma   90.00
#
_symmetry.space_group_name_H-M   'P 1'
#
loop_
_entity.id
_entity.type
_entity.pdbx_description
1 polymer ?
#
loop_
_entity_poly.entity_id
_entity_poly.type
_entity_poly.pdbx_seq_one_letter_code
_entity_poly.pdbx_strand_id
1 'polypeptide(L)'
;MYVFVVIPIVLVILVGLAVFIYAKSRESKTLGQVSHSPFEIIEIQMPKNPEDVSTEAQMSSLSAENMFCSLHGLLKEDSSDQEHFSFEMCANGADGIKFYAAIPQPILKFVESQIYAQYPTCSIRVVPDYTQASLQDGDYEISYINLTKDQYLPIKTFRDFEIDPLSAITAALSSVFGEEKIWFQVLAKPVADGWQKPGYDYINAVRTGTTKAAPGAIESFAKVVFKEMIDIIIGIFTSFFTAPTESKAKDAGKA
;
A
#
# COMPACT_ATOMS: atom_id res chain seq x y z
N MET A 1 37.14 24.19 29.32
CA MET A 1 35.82 24.78 28.95
C MET A 1 35.19 24.10 27.72
N TYR A 2 35.96 23.69 26.71
CA TYR A 2 35.46 23.04 25.48
C TYR A 2 34.80 21.66 25.66
N VAL A 3 35.28 20.86 26.62
CA VAL A 3 34.76 19.49 26.87
C VAL A 3 33.28 19.48 27.25
N PHE A 4 32.81 20.50 27.99
CA PHE A 4 31.42 20.61 28.41
C PHE A 4 30.46 20.98 27.26
N VAL A 5 30.97 21.51 26.15
CA VAL A 5 30.16 21.90 24.97
C VAL A 5 30.15 20.82 23.91
N VAL A 6 31.26 20.08 23.73
CA VAL A 6 31.38 19.04 22.70
C VAL A 6 30.60 17.77 23.06
N ILE A 7 30.63 17.35 24.33
CA ILE A 7 29.93 16.14 24.81
C ILE A 7 28.42 16.16 24.53
N PRO A 8 27.65 17.23 24.86
CA PRO A 8 26.21 17.24 24.61
C PRO A 8 25.86 17.20 23.12
N ILE A 9 26.67 17.82 22.25
CA ILE A 9 26.45 17.82 20.79
C ILE A 9 26.60 16.41 20.23
N VAL A 10 27.64 15.68 20.64
CA VAL A 10 27.86 14.28 20.23
C VAL A 10 26.71 13.38 20.72
N LEU A 11 26.21 13.63 21.93
CA LEU A 11 25.10 12.86 22.51
C LEU A 11 23.80 13.05 21.73
N VAL A 12 23.48 14.28 21.31
CA VAL A 12 22.31 14.58 20.46
C VAL A 12 22.42 13.89 19.09
N ILE A 13 23.61 13.88 18.48
CA ILE A 13 23.85 13.21 17.20
C ILE A 13 23.66 11.69 17.33
N LEU A 14 24.20 11.08 18.39
CA LEU A 14 24.07 9.64 18.64
C LEU A 14 22.61 9.23 18.90
N VAL A 15 21.86 10.04 19.65
CA VAL A 15 20.43 9.80 19.88
C VAL A 15 19.64 9.95 18.58
N GLY A 16 19.94 10.97 17.77
CA GLY A 16 19.31 11.14 16.45
C GLY A 16 19.57 9.96 15.51
N LEU A 17 20.81 9.46 15.47
CA LEU A 17 21.19 8.26 14.70
C LEU A 17 20.47 7.01 15.20
N ALA A 18 20.38 6.81 16.52
CA ALA A 18 19.66 5.67 17.10
C ALA A 18 18.17 5.70 16.76
N VAL A 19 17.52 6.89 16.83
CA VAL A 19 16.12 7.08 16.45
C VAL A 19 15.93 6.84 14.94
N PHE A 20 16.84 7.32 14.09
CA PHE A 20 16.78 7.11 12.65
C PHE A 20 16.91 5.63 12.26
N ILE A 21 17.87 4.91 12.87
CA ILE A 21 18.04 3.47 12.66
C ILE A 21 16.82 2.70 13.17
N TYR A 22 16.27 3.09 14.32
CA TYR A 22 15.07 2.48 14.87
C TYR A 22 13.84 2.70 13.97
N ALA A 23 13.65 3.92 13.45
CA ALA A 23 12.57 4.25 12.53
C ALA A 23 12.67 3.47 11.20
N LYS A 24 13.87 3.40 10.60
CA LYS A 24 14.12 2.63 9.37
C LYS A 24 13.98 1.11 9.57
N SER A 25 14.37 0.61 10.75
CA SER A 25 14.20 -0.81 11.11
C SER A 25 12.73 -1.18 11.31
N ARG A 26 11.91 -0.25 11.82
CA ARG A 26 10.45 -0.44 11.94
C ARG A 26 9.77 -0.56 10.58
N GLU A 27 10.15 0.29 9.63
CA GLU A 27 9.63 0.30 8.25
C GLU A 27 10.00 -0.99 7.49
N SER A 28 11.22 -1.50 7.66
CA SER A 28 11.65 -2.76 7.01
C SER A 28 10.99 -4.01 7.61
N LYS A 29 10.61 -4.00 8.89
CA LYS A 29 9.92 -5.14 9.52
C LYS A 29 8.44 -5.20 9.16
N THR A 30 7.83 -4.09 8.75
CA THR A 30 6.39 -4.05 8.39
C THR A 30 6.09 -4.80 7.08
N LEU A 31 7.10 -5.07 6.25
CA LEU A 31 6.97 -5.83 5.00
C LEU A 31 7.18 -7.35 5.16
N GLY A 32 7.73 -7.81 6.29
CA GLY A 32 8.31 -9.16 6.40
C GLY A 32 7.53 -10.18 7.25
N GLN A 33 6.38 -9.82 7.82
CA GLN A 33 5.70 -10.69 8.78
C GLN A 33 4.18 -10.61 8.65
N VAL A 34 3.66 -10.78 7.43
CA VAL A 34 2.27 -11.21 7.27
C VAL A 34 2.22 -12.64 7.80
N SER A 35 1.61 -12.82 8.96
CA SER A 35 1.40 -14.15 9.56
C SER A 35 0.65 -15.00 8.53
N HIS A 36 1.36 -15.95 7.89
CA HIS A 36 0.79 -16.87 6.92
C HIS A 36 -0.14 -17.85 7.64
N SER A 37 -1.31 -17.36 8.05
CA SER A 37 -2.42 -18.24 8.37
C SER A 37 -2.75 -19.03 7.10
N PRO A 38 -2.96 -20.35 7.20
CA PRO A 38 -3.36 -21.13 6.05
C PRO A 38 -4.64 -20.54 5.45
N PHE A 39 -4.61 -20.36 4.13
CA PHE A 39 -5.78 -19.93 3.37
C PHE A 39 -6.62 -21.14 3.00
N GLU A 40 -7.93 -20.97 3.06
CA GLU A 40 -8.89 -21.88 2.45
C GLU A 40 -9.44 -21.24 1.18
N ILE A 41 -9.60 -22.08 0.16
CA ILE A 41 -10.21 -21.66 -1.10
C ILE A 41 -11.68 -22.10 -1.06
N ILE A 42 -12.57 -21.11 -1.20
CA ILE A 42 -13.99 -21.37 -1.37
C ILE A 42 -14.41 -21.10 -2.80
N GLU A 43 -15.11 -22.04 -3.43
CA GLU A 43 -15.82 -21.85 -4.69
C GLU A 43 -17.20 -21.27 -4.40
N ILE A 44 -17.55 -20.18 -5.07
CA ILE A 44 -18.83 -19.48 -4.91
C ILE A 44 -19.63 -19.65 -6.20
N GLN A 45 -20.81 -20.26 -6.10
CA GLN A 45 -21.71 -20.46 -7.23
C GLN A 45 -23.04 -19.74 -7.00
N MET A 46 -23.44 -18.93 -7.96
CA MET A 46 -24.77 -18.32 -7.97
C MET A 46 -25.76 -19.23 -8.71
N PRO A 47 -27.00 -19.38 -8.20
CA PRO A 47 -28.04 -20.11 -8.91
C PRO A 47 -28.40 -19.34 -10.18
N LYS A 48 -28.53 -20.06 -11.30
CA LYS A 48 -29.02 -19.48 -12.55
C LYS A 48 -30.54 -19.36 -12.47
N ASN A 49 -31.07 -18.25 -11.97
CA ASN A 49 -32.49 -17.96 -12.11
C ASN A 49 -32.69 -16.93 -13.25
N PRO A 50 -33.47 -17.24 -14.29
CA PRO A 50 -33.45 -16.47 -15.54
C PRO A 50 -34.28 -15.17 -15.57
N GLU A 51 -34.97 -14.78 -14.49
CA GLU A 51 -36.08 -13.82 -14.61
C GLU A 51 -35.77 -12.33 -14.31
N ASP A 52 -34.64 -11.93 -13.71
CA ASP A 52 -34.45 -10.52 -13.28
C ASP A 52 -33.05 -9.89 -13.55
N VAL A 53 -32.39 -10.27 -14.64
CA VAL A 53 -30.96 -9.99 -14.94
C VAL A 53 -30.52 -8.51 -14.91
N SER A 54 -31.41 -7.53 -15.16
CA SER A 54 -31.00 -6.11 -15.28
C SER A 54 -31.14 -5.29 -13.99
N THR A 55 -32.17 -5.54 -13.18
CA THR A 55 -32.34 -4.91 -11.85
C THR A 55 -31.41 -5.56 -10.82
N GLU A 56 -31.04 -6.83 -11.04
CA GLU A 56 -30.13 -7.60 -10.19
C GLU A 56 -28.70 -7.06 -10.15
N ALA A 57 -28.15 -6.50 -11.23
CA ALA A 57 -26.73 -6.10 -11.26
C ALA A 57 -26.42 -4.91 -10.34
N GLN A 58 -27.29 -3.89 -10.31
CA GLN A 58 -27.14 -2.74 -9.40
C GLN A 58 -27.44 -3.13 -7.95
N MET A 59 -28.46 -3.97 -7.73
CA MET A 59 -28.77 -4.52 -6.42
C MET A 59 -27.61 -5.39 -5.90
N SER A 60 -27.01 -6.20 -6.76
CA SER A 60 -25.82 -7.01 -6.48
C SER A 60 -24.61 -6.14 -6.14
N SER A 61 -24.39 -5.05 -6.89
CA SER A 61 -23.31 -4.09 -6.60
C SER A 61 -23.49 -3.41 -5.24
N LEU A 62 -24.72 -3.03 -4.88
CA LEU A 62 -25.04 -2.47 -3.57
C LEU A 62 -24.90 -3.51 -2.45
N SER A 63 -25.33 -4.74 -2.68
CA SER A 63 -25.13 -5.87 -1.78
C SER A 63 -23.64 -6.14 -1.54
N ALA A 64 -22.81 -6.06 -2.59
CA ALA A 64 -21.37 -6.13 -2.46
C ALA A 64 -20.79 -4.96 -1.64
N GLU A 65 -21.24 -3.73 -1.85
CA GLU A 65 -20.85 -2.56 -1.03
C GLU A 65 -21.13 -2.83 0.46
N ASN A 66 -22.34 -3.30 0.78
CA ASN A 66 -22.71 -3.68 2.15
C ASN A 66 -21.87 -4.85 2.69
N MET A 67 -21.57 -5.85 1.87
CA MET A 67 -20.68 -6.95 2.24
C MET A 67 -19.30 -6.43 2.64
N PHE A 68 -18.69 -5.58 1.82
CA PHE A 68 -17.38 -4.99 2.09
C PHE A 68 -17.39 -4.09 3.32
N CYS A 69 -18.48 -3.35 3.56
CA CYS A 69 -18.68 -2.60 4.81
C CYS A 69 -18.68 -3.54 6.04
N SER A 70 -19.35 -4.68 5.98
CA SER A 70 -19.28 -5.68 7.06
C SER A 70 -17.89 -6.28 7.22
N LEU A 71 -17.20 -6.57 6.12
CA LEU A 71 -15.83 -7.09 6.14
C LEU A 71 -14.82 -6.09 6.70
N HIS A 72 -15.07 -4.79 6.55
CA HIS A 72 -14.26 -3.73 7.18
C HIS A 72 -14.28 -3.81 8.71
N GLY A 73 -15.32 -4.42 9.31
CA GLY A 73 -15.38 -4.72 10.74
C GLY A 73 -14.29 -5.68 11.25
N LEU A 74 -13.52 -6.33 10.35
CA LEU A 74 -12.33 -7.10 10.68
C LEU A 74 -11.08 -6.22 10.88
N LEU A 75 -11.21 -4.90 10.82
CA LEU A 75 -10.11 -3.97 11.02
C LEU A 75 -9.48 -4.17 12.40
N LYS A 76 -8.19 -4.49 12.42
CA LYS A 76 -7.39 -4.58 13.63
C LYS A 76 -6.72 -3.25 13.94
N GLU A 77 -6.40 -3.04 15.22
CA GLU A 77 -5.60 -1.88 15.65
C GLU A 77 -4.20 -1.90 15.04
N ASP A 78 -3.57 -3.08 14.95
CA ASP A 78 -2.29 -3.25 14.32
C ASP A 78 -2.44 -3.64 12.84
N SER A 79 -2.17 -2.68 11.96
CA SER A 79 -2.19 -2.88 10.51
C SER A 79 -1.23 -3.96 9.99
N SER A 80 -0.19 -4.31 10.75
CA SER A 80 0.80 -5.31 10.34
C SER A 80 0.27 -6.74 10.46
N ASP A 81 -0.72 -6.96 11.34
CA ASP A 81 -1.40 -8.25 11.53
C ASP A 81 -2.75 -8.33 10.79
N GLN A 82 -3.03 -7.38 9.90
CA GLN A 82 -4.30 -7.34 9.17
C GLN A 82 -4.39 -8.47 8.15
N GLU A 83 -5.45 -9.27 8.24
CA GLU A 83 -5.77 -10.30 7.27
C GLU A 83 -6.02 -9.71 5.89
N HIS A 84 -5.50 -10.40 4.88
CA HIS A 84 -5.81 -10.14 3.47
C HIS A 84 -6.70 -11.28 2.99
N PHE A 85 -7.62 -10.96 2.08
CA PHE A 85 -8.46 -11.94 1.41
C PHE A 85 -8.57 -11.56 -0.06
N SER A 86 -8.74 -12.56 -0.93
CA SER A 86 -8.91 -12.34 -2.36
C SER A 86 -10.28 -12.80 -2.84
N PHE A 87 -10.76 -12.13 -3.89
CA PHE A 87 -11.85 -12.60 -4.75
C PHE A 87 -11.30 -12.83 -6.14
N GLU A 88 -11.62 -13.97 -6.73
CA GLU A 88 -10.94 -14.49 -7.90
C GLU A 88 -11.92 -14.98 -8.95
N MET A 89 -11.57 -14.74 -10.22
CA MET A 89 -12.23 -15.28 -11.40
C MET A 89 -11.21 -16.14 -12.15
N CYS A 90 -11.57 -17.37 -12.43
CA CYS A 90 -10.72 -18.31 -13.17
C CYS A 90 -11.48 -18.78 -14.39
N ALA A 91 -10.91 -18.55 -15.57
CA ALA A 91 -11.44 -19.04 -16.83
C ALA A 91 -10.63 -20.25 -17.29
N ASN A 92 -11.33 -21.32 -17.64
CA ASN A 92 -10.78 -22.55 -18.19
C ASN A 92 -11.62 -22.98 -19.40
N GLY A 93 -10.97 -23.41 -20.48
CA GLY A 93 -11.64 -23.87 -21.70
C GLY A 93 -12.62 -25.04 -21.49
N ALA A 94 -12.39 -25.90 -20.51
CA ALA A 94 -13.27 -27.05 -20.23
C ALA A 94 -14.47 -26.72 -19.31
N ASP A 95 -14.25 -25.86 -18.33
CA ASP A 95 -15.17 -25.62 -17.21
C ASP A 95 -15.85 -24.25 -17.25
N GLY A 96 -15.46 -23.38 -18.18
CA GLY A 96 -15.90 -21.99 -18.25
C GLY A 96 -15.30 -21.12 -17.13
N ILE A 97 -16.04 -20.08 -16.73
CA ILE A 97 -15.63 -19.14 -15.69
C ILE A 97 -16.14 -19.65 -14.32
N LYS A 98 -15.22 -19.82 -13.38
CA LYS A 98 -15.49 -20.14 -11.97
C LYS A 98 -15.06 -18.98 -11.07
N PHE A 99 -15.74 -18.83 -9.93
CA PHE A 99 -15.49 -17.77 -8.96
C PHE A 99 -14.99 -18.38 -7.65
N TYR A 100 -13.92 -17.81 -7.11
CA TYR A 100 -13.27 -18.28 -5.89
C TYR A 100 -13.03 -17.12 -4.92
N ALA A 101 -12.82 -17.46 -3.66
CA ALA A 101 -12.22 -16.55 -2.69
C ALA A 101 -11.17 -17.29 -1.86
N ALA A 102 -9.99 -16.68 -1.68
CA ALA A 102 -8.96 -17.19 -0.79
C ALA A 102 -9.01 -16.45 0.54
N ILE A 103 -9.41 -17.15 1.59
CA ILE A 103 -9.71 -16.56 2.89
C ILE A 103 -8.85 -17.21 3.98
N PRO A 104 -8.19 -16.44 4.87
CA PRO A 104 -7.52 -16.99 6.03
C PRO A 104 -8.48 -17.76 6.93
N GLN A 105 -8.07 -18.96 7.37
CA GLN A 105 -8.82 -19.84 8.27
C GLN A 105 -9.53 -19.14 9.44
N PRO A 106 -8.89 -18.20 10.19
CA PRO A 106 -9.52 -17.56 11.34
C PRO A 106 -10.77 -16.74 11.01
N ILE A 107 -10.84 -16.17 9.81
CA ILE A 107 -11.95 -15.30 9.38
C ILE A 107 -12.90 -15.98 8.39
N LEU A 108 -12.63 -17.22 7.96
CA LEU A 108 -13.40 -17.95 6.96
C LEU A 108 -14.91 -17.94 7.25
N LYS A 109 -15.32 -18.39 8.45
CA LYS A 109 -16.74 -18.45 8.84
C LYS A 109 -17.42 -17.09 8.83
N PHE A 110 -16.68 -16.03 9.18
CA PHE A 110 -17.22 -14.68 9.17
C PHE A 110 -17.45 -14.22 7.73
N VAL A 111 -16.47 -14.43 6.83
CA VAL A 111 -16.59 -14.09 5.41
C VAL A 111 -17.73 -14.87 4.75
N GLU A 112 -17.82 -16.19 4.97
CA GLU A 112 -18.92 -17.03 4.49
C GLU A 112 -20.29 -16.47 4.94
N SER A 113 -20.41 -16.12 6.22
CA SER A 113 -21.64 -15.53 6.76
C SER A 113 -21.97 -14.18 6.11
N GLN A 114 -20.99 -13.34 5.79
CA GLN A 114 -21.23 -12.07 5.11
C GLN A 114 -21.67 -12.27 3.65
N ILE A 115 -21.10 -13.26 2.96
CA ILE A 115 -21.51 -13.62 1.60
C ILE A 115 -22.95 -14.14 1.62
N TYR A 116 -23.29 -15.09 2.50
CA TYR A 116 -24.66 -15.61 2.61
C TYR A 116 -25.69 -14.55 3.03
N ALA A 117 -25.30 -13.57 3.86
CA ALA A 117 -26.21 -12.50 4.26
C ALA A 117 -26.67 -11.65 3.07
N GLN A 118 -25.79 -11.46 2.08
CA GLN A 118 -26.06 -10.65 0.89
C GLN A 118 -26.55 -11.49 -0.30
N TYR A 119 -26.11 -12.75 -0.38
CA TYR A 119 -26.43 -13.70 -1.44
C TYR A 119 -26.94 -15.02 -0.83
N PRO A 120 -28.16 -15.03 -0.25
CA PRO A 120 -28.66 -16.18 0.52
C PRO A 120 -28.85 -17.44 -0.32
N THR A 121 -28.97 -17.29 -1.63
CA THR A 121 -29.18 -18.40 -2.56
C THR A 121 -27.87 -18.94 -3.16
N CYS A 122 -26.71 -18.34 -2.83
CA CYS A 122 -25.43 -18.84 -3.32
C CYS A 122 -25.09 -20.22 -2.74
N SER A 123 -24.22 -20.95 -3.41
CA SER A 123 -23.61 -22.18 -2.90
C SER A 123 -22.13 -21.94 -2.70
N ILE A 124 -21.67 -22.04 -1.46
CA ILE A 124 -20.26 -21.94 -1.10
C ILE A 124 -19.75 -23.34 -0.76
N ARG A 125 -18.61 -23.74 -1.35
CA ARG A 125 -17.94 -25.01 -1.05
C ARG A 125 -16.44 -24.78 -0.87
N VAL A 126 -15.87 -25.35 0.18
CA VAL A 126 -14.41 -25.44 0.31
C VAL A 126 -13.89 -26.42 -0.72
N VAL A 127 -12.91 -25.98 -1.51
CA VAL A 127 -12.32 -26.77 -2.60
C VAL A 127 -10.80 -26.83 -2.44
N PRO A 128 -10.13 -27.87 -2.97
CA PRO A 128 -8.70 -27.87 -3.10
C PRO A 128 -8.21 -26.68 -3.92
N ASP A 129 -6.98 -26.24 -3.65
CA ASP A 129 -6.35 -25.15 -4.40
C ASP A 129 -6.26 -25.50 -5.89
N TYR A 130 -7.04 -24.77 -6.68
CA TYR A 130 -7.20 -24.97 -8.13
C TYR A 130 -5.96 -24.56 -8.92
N THR A 131 -5.02 -23.83 -8.31
CA THR A 131 -3.79 -23.37 -8.94
C THR A 131 -2.69 -24.43 -8.92
N GLN A 132 -2.73 -25.40 -8.00
CA GLN A 132 -1.63 -26.35 -7.77
C GLN A 132 -1.20 -27.11 -9.02
N ALA A 133 -2.16 -27.65 -9.78
CA ALA A 133 -1.86 -28.39 -11.01
C ALA A 133 -1.25 -27.49 -12.10
N SER A 134 -1.69 -26.24 -12.19
CA SER A 134 -1.23 -25.30 -13.21
C SER A 134 0.12 -24.66 -12.88
N LEU A 135 0.42 -24.45 -11.59
CA LEU A 135 1.68 -23.87 -11.14
C LEU A 135 2.83 -24.87 -11.08
N GLN A 136 2.53 -26.18 -11.03
CA GLN A 136 3.56 -27.22 -11.03
C GLN A 136 4.06 -27.56 -12.44
N ASP A 137 3.16 -27.58 -13.42
CA ASP A 137 3.43 -28.13 -14.75
C ASP A 137 3.41 -27.10 -15.89
N GLY A 138 3.11 -25.82 -15.60
CA GLY A 138 2.93 -24.77 -16.61
C GLY A 138 3.81 -23.54 -16.44
N ASP A 139 4.14 -22.90 -17.56
CA ASP A 139 4.65 -21.54 -17.58
C ASP A 139 3.51 -20.55 -17.33
N TYR A 140 3.73 -19.54 -16.49
CA TYR A 140 2.73 -18.51 -16.19
C TYR A 140 3.36 -17.12 -16.18
N GLU A 141 2.54 -16.12 -16.52
CA GLU A 141 2.90 -14.70 -16.44
C GLU A 141 1.94 -13.99 -15.48
N ILE A 142 2.47 -13.10 -14.65
CA ILE A 142 1.69 -12.30 -13.69
C ILE A 142 1.85 -10.83 -14.06
N SER A 143 0.72 -10.12 -14.12
CA SER A 143 0.66 -8.68 -14.32
C SER A 143 -0.15 -8.00 -13.24
N TYR A 144 0.25 -6.79 -12.86
CA TYR A 144 -0.41 -5.98 -11.83
C TYR A 144 -1.02 -4.73 -12.44
N ILE A 145 -2.27 -4.44 -12.08
CA ILE A 145 -2.94 -3.19 -12.43
C ILE A 145 -2.66 -2.17 -11.33
N ASN A 146 -2.13 -1.00 -11.72
CA ASN A 146 -1.82 0.09 -10.79
C ASN A 146 -2.52 1.38 -11.20
N LEU A 147 -2.81 2.23 -10.21
CA LEU A 147 -3.37 3.55 -10.47
C LEU A 147 -2.33 4.44 -11.16
N THR A 148 -2.71 5.09 -12.25
CA THR A 148 -1.85 6.05 -12.97
C THR A 148 -1.74 7.39 -12.23
N LYS A 149 -2.69 7.69 -11.33
CA LYS A 149 -2.74 8.91 -10.54
C LYS A 149 -2.86 8.58 -9.06
N ASP A 150 -2.72 9.58 -8.21
CA ASP A 150 -2.85 9.42 -6.76
C ASP A 150 -4.23 8.88 -6.35
N GLN A 151 -4.21 7.98 -5.36
CA GLN A 151 -5.38 7.27 -4.82
C GLN A 151 -6.49 8.15 -4.22
N TYR A 152 -6.20 9.41 -3.89
CA TYR A 152 -7.20 10.34 -3.33
C TYR A 152 -8.11 10.94 -4.42
N LEU A 153 -7.81 10.70 -5.70
CA LEU A 153 -8.68 11.10 -6.79
C LEU A 153 -9.80 10.07 -6.97
N PRO A 154 -11.05 10.52 -7.20
CA PRO A 154 -12.16 9.61 -7.36
C PRO A 154 -11.98 8.75 -8.62
N ILE A 155 -12.33 7.47 -8.48
CA ILE A 155 -12.59 6.58 -9.61
C ILE A 155 -14.09 6.56 -9.89
N LYS A 156 -14.48 6.18 -11.12
CA LYS A 156 -15.89 5.95 -11.44
C LYS A 156 -16.44 4.85 -10.55
N THR A 157 -17.62 5.07 -9.99
CA THR A 157 -18.31 4.07 -9.15
C THR A 157 -19.29 3.26 -9.98
N PHE A 158 -19.82 2.17 -9.43
CA PHE A 158 -20.81 1.35 -10.13
C PHE A 158 -22.09 2.11 -10.50
N ARG A 159 -22.39 3.20 -9.78
CA ARG A 159 -23.54 4.07 -10.04
C ARG A 159 -23.35 4.92 -11.29
N ASP A 160 -22.10 5.12 -11.72
CA ASP A 160 -21.73 5.94 -12.87
C ASP A 160 -21.56 5.13 -14.16
N PHE A 161 -21.73 3.80 -14.11
CA PHE A 161 -21.63 2.93 -15.28
C PHE A 161 -22.97 2.84 -16.01
N GLU A 162 -22.96 3.19 -17.30
CA GLU A 162 -24.11 3.04 -18.21
C GLU A 162 -24.26 1.59 -18.73
N ILE A 163 -23.15 0.86 -18.76
CA ILE A 163 -23.02 -0.53 -19.23
C ILE A 163 -22.36 -1.37 -18.15
N ASP A 164 -22.61 -2.68 -18.16
CA ASP A 164 -21.98 -3.59 -17.21
C ASP A 164 -20.44 -3.59 -17.35
N PRO A 165 -19.69 -3.19 -16.31
CA PRO A 165 -18.23 -3.12 -16.35
C PRO A 165 -17.58 -4.52 -16.46
N LEU A 166 -18.26 -5.58 -16.03
CA LEU A 166 -17.71 -6.94 -16.07
C LEU A 166 -17.83 -7.57 -17.45
N SER A 167 -18.74 -7.12 -18.31
CA SER A 167 -18.96 -7.68 -19.64
C SER A 167 -17.70 -7.71 -20.52
N ALA A 168 -16.87 -6.66 -20.46
CA ALA A 168 -15.61 -6.63 -21.20
C ALA A 168 -14.58 -7.64 -20.64
N ILE A 169 -14.53 -7.78 -19.31
CA ILE A 169 -13.63 -8.72 -18.62
C ILE A 169 -14.06 -10.15 -18.91
N THR A 170 -15.35 -10.47 -18.75
CA THR A 170 -15.88 -11.80 -19.00
C THR A 170 -15.78 -12.20 -20.47
N ALA A 171 -15.95 -11.27 -21.41
CA ALA A 171 -15.73 -11.55 -22.83
C ALA A 171 -14.28 -11.95 -23.13
N ALA A 172 -13.30 -11.21 -22.57
CA ALA A 172 -11.88 -11.54 -22.71
C ALA A 172 -11.52 -12.87 -22.02
N LEU A 173 -12.11 -13.15 -20.87
CA LEU A 173 -11.93 -14.42 -20.15
C LEU A 173 -12.60 -15.60 -20.88
N SER A 174 -13.67 -15.36 -21.64
CA SER A 174 -14.41 -16.42 -22.35
C SER A 174 -13.75 -16.87 -23.65
N SER A 175 -12.76 -16.13 -24.17
CA SER A 175 -12.00 -16.51 -25.37
C SER A 175 -10.85 -17.47 -25.11
N VAL A 176 -10.76 -18.05 -23.91
CA VAL A 176 -9.74 -19.03 -23.55
C VAL A 176 -10.08 -20.38 -24.17
N PHE A 177 -9.12 -21.00 -24.86
CA PHE A 177 -9.29 -22.27 -25.55
C PHE A 177 -8.27 -23.32 -25.09
N GLY A 178 -8.67 -24.60 -25.14
CA GLY A 178 -7.79 -25.71 -24.77
C GLY A 178 -7.45 -25.74 -23.28
N GLU A 179 -6.17 -25.99 -22.96
CA GLU A 179 -5.65 -26.12 -21.60
C GLU A 179 -5.20 -24.78 -20.97
N GLU A 180 -5.38 -23.66 -21.69
CA GLU A 180 -5.06 -22.34 -21.17
C GLU A 180 -5.98 -21.95 -20.02
N LYS A 181 -5.44 -21.18 -19.08
CA LYS A 181 -6.19 -20.62 -17.97
C LYS A 181 -5.84 -19.16 -17.79
N ILE A 182 -6.86 -18.34 -17.52
CA ILE A 182 -6.66 -16.94 -17.15
C ILE A 182 -7.27 -16.72 -15.77
N TRP A 183 -6.48 -16.09 -14.90
CA TRP A 183 -6.89 -15.72 -13.55
C TRP A 183 -6.96 -14.21 -13.41
N PHE A 184 -8.04 -13.75 -12.81
CA PHE A 184 -8.22 -12.36 -12.39
C PHE A 184 -8.45 -12.35 -10.88
N GLN A 185 -7.62 -11.60 -10.15
CA GLN A 185 -7.64 -11.57 -8.69
C GLN A 185 -7.79 -10.13 -8.20
N VAL A 186 -8.71 -9.94 -7.26
CA VAL A 186 -8.83 -8.71 -6.47
C VAL A 186 -8.42 -9.03 -5.05
N LEU A 187 -7.28 -8.48 -4.61
CA LEU A 187 -6.81 -8.59 -3.24
C LEU A 187 -7.35 -7.42 -2.41
N ALA A 188 -7.96 -7.72 -1.27
CA ALA A 188 -8.57 -6.75 -0.38
C ALA A 188 -8.12 -6.94 1.07
N LYS A 189 -8.12 -5.84 1.82
CA LYS A 189 -7.94 -5.82 3.27
C LYS A 189 -8.63 -4.60 3.89
N PRO A 190 -9.10 -4.69 5.14
CA PRO A 190 -9.55 -3.51 5.89
C PRO A 190 -8.41 -2.51 6.08
N VAL A 191 -8.72 -1.21 5.96
CA VAL A 191 -7.76 -0.12 6.17
C VAL A 191 -8.41 0.93 7.06
N ALA A 192 -7.64 1.48 8.00
CA ALA A 192 -8.09 2.55 8.88
C ALA A 192 -8.35 3.87 8.13
N ASP A 193 -9.12 4.76 8.74
CA ASP A 193 -9.45 6.09 8.21
C ASP A 193 -8.22 7.03 8.21
N GLY A 194 -7.39 6.91 7.17
CA GLY A 194 -6.26 7.80 6.93
C GLY A 194 -6.14 8.29 5.49
N TRP A 195 -6.88 7.69 4.56
CA TRP A 195 -6.80 7.97 3.13
C TRP A 195 -7.35 9.36 2.76
N GLN A 196 -8.23 9.93 3.58
CA GLN A 196 -8.88 11.22 3.33
C GLN A 196 -7.90 12.40 3.49
N LYS A 197 -6.91 12.28 4.38
CA LYS A 197 -5.97 13.37 4.69
C LYS A 197 -5.18 13.86 3.47
N PRO A 198 -4.53 12.99 2.67
CA PRO A 198 -3.90 13.40 1.42
C PRO A 198 -4.81 14.17 0.46
N GLY A 199 -6.09 13.78 0.37
CA GLY A 199 -7.09 14.47 -0.43
C GLY A 199 -7.41 15.87 0.09
N TYR A 200 -7.62 16.03 1.39
CA TYR A 200 -7.81 17.35 2.01
C TYR A 200 -6.59 18.25 1.82
N ASP A 201 -5.38 17.71 1.98
CA ASP A 201 -4.14 18.45 1.78
C ASP A 201 -3.99 18.91 0.32
N TYR A 202 -4.40 18.08 -0.64
CA TYR A 202 -4.43 18.43 -2.06
C TYR A 202 -5.43 19.57 -2.34
N ILE A 203 -6.66 19.45 -1.85
CA ILE A 203 -7.71 20.48 -2.02
C ILE A 203 -7.26 21.82 -1.43
N ASN A 204 -6.66 21.79 -0.23
CA ASN A 204 -6.14 22.99 0.43
C ASN A 204 -5.04 23.64 -0.40
N ALA A 205 -4.06 22.87 -0.87
CA ALA A 205 -2.95 23.38 -1.70
C ALA A 205 -3.45 24.03 -2.99
N VAL A 206 -4.43 23.43 -3.66
CA VAL A 206 -5.07 24.01 -4.85
C VAL A 206 -5.80 25.30 -4.51
N ARG A 207 -6.56 25.33 -3.40
CA ARG A 207 -7.33 26.52 -2.98
C ARG A 207 -6.45 27.70 -2.59
N THR A 208 -5.33 27.46 -1.93
CA THR A 208 -4.42 28.51 -1.46
C THR A 208 -3.40 28.94 -2.52
N GLY A 209 -3.40 28.32 -3.70
CA GLY A 209 -2.44 28.61 -4.78
C GLY A 209 -0.99 28.23 -4.43
N THR A 210 -0.77 27.58 -3.29
CA THR A 210 0.52 27.02 -2.92
C THR A 210 0.65 25.67 -3.61
N THR A 211 1.18 25.67 -4.83
CA THR A 211 1.89 24.50 -5.34
C THR A 211 2.84 24.04 -4.24
N LYS A 212 2.59 22.85 -3.66
CA LYS A 212 3.43 22.27 -2.59
C LYS A 212 4.89 22.54 -2.96
N ALA A 213 5.63 23.23 -2.09
CA ALA A 213 7.06 23.38 -2.28
C ALA A 213 7.61 21.98 -2.59
N ALA A 214 8.25 21.82 -3.75
CA ALA A 214 8.65 20.53 -4.26
C ALA A 214 9.35 19.74 -3.14
N PRO A 215 9.22 18.41 -3.06
CA PRO A 215 9.90 17.60 -2.04
C PRO A 215 11.40 17.95 -1.89
N GLY A 216 12.02 18.39 -2.99
CA GLY A 216 13.40 18.88 -3.02
C GLY A 216 13.67 20.26 -2.40
N ALA A 217 12.66 21.10 -2.10
CA ALA A 217 12.84 22.43 -1.48
C ALA A 217 13.18 22.33 0.01
N ILE A 218 12.55 21.40 0.72
CA ILE A 218 12.89 21.09 2.12
C ILE A 218 14.21 20.35 2.19
N GLU A 219 14.48 19.43 1.24
CA GLU A 219 15.75 18.72 1.16
C GLU A 219 16.92 19.66 0.81
N SER A 220 16.72 20.60 -0.12
CA SER A 220 17.72 21.61 -0.45
C SER A 220 17.92 22.62 0.68
N PHE A 221 16.87 23.05 1.37
CA PHE A 221 17.00 23.86 2.57
C PHE A 221 17.75 23.11 3.69
N ALA A 222 17.41 21.85 3.95
CA ALA A 222 18.10 21.01 4.92
C ALA A 222 19.58 20.82 4.54
N LYS A 223 19.88 20.62 3.25
CA LYS A 223 21.26 20.49 2.75
C LYS A 223 22.06 21.78 2.88
N VAL A 224 21.43 22.94 2.65
CA VAL A 224 22.06 24.26 2.84
C VAL A 224 22.35 24.51 4.32
N VAL A 225 21.36 24.28 5.19
CA VAL A 225 21.53 24.41 6.64
C VAL A 225 22.61 23.45 7.17
N PHE A 226 22.61 22.20 6.70
CA PHE A 226 23.60 21.20 7.09
C PHE A 226 25.00 21.56 6.60
N LYS A 227 25.12 22.12 5.38
CA LYS A 227 26.39 22.61 4.84
C LYS A 227 26.92 23.79 5.65
N GLU A 228 26.09 24.80 5.96
CA GLU A 228 26.53 25.94 6.78
C GLU A 228 26.93 25.51 8.19
N MET A 229 26.21 24.56 8.79
CA MET A 229 26.58 23.98 10.09
C MET A 229 27.94 23.27 10.02
N ILE A 230 28.20 22.50 8.96
CA ILE A 230 29.50 21.85 8.73
C ILE A 230 30.59 22.90 8.54
N ASP A 231 30.36 23.93 7.75
CA ASP A 231 31.33 24.99 7.46
C ASP A 231 31.68 25.80 8.73
N ILE A 232 30.69 26.04 9.61
CA ILE A 232 30.92 26.63 10.94
C ILE A 232 31.77 25.70 11.81
N ILE A 233 31.47 24.40 11.84
CA ILE A 233 32.25 23.42 12.62
C ILE A 233 33.68 23.33 12.09
N ILE A 234 33.88 23.25 10.77
CA ILE A 234 35.19 23.24 10.13
C ILE A 234 35.92 24.55 10.40
N GLY A 235 35.27 25.71 10.24
CA GLY A 235 35.82 27.03 10.50
C GLY A 235 36.32 27.17 11.94
N ILE A 236 35.51 26.74 12.90
CA ILE A 236 35.89 26.66 14.31
C ILE A 236 37.10 25.73 14.47
N PHE A 237 37.08 24.53 13.90
CA PHE A 237 38.17 23.56 14.00
C PHE A 237 39.48 24.09 13.37
N THR A 238 39.43 24.65 12.17
CA THR A 238 40.59 25.28 11.51
C THR A 238 41.10 26.50 12.27
N SER A 239 40.23 27.32 12.87
CA SER A 239 40.66 28.44 13.72
C SER A 239 41.33 27.98 15.02
N PHE A 240 40.99 26.79 15.52
CA PHE A 240 41.62 26.16 16.68
C PHE A 240 42.95 25.45 16.35
N PHE A 241 43.18 25.06 15.09
CA PHE A 241 44.39 24.33 14.66
C PHE A 241 45.33 25.12 13.73
N THR A 242 44.97 26.34 13.30
CA THR A 242 45.88 27.22 12.54
C THR A 242 46.69 28.06 13.52
N ALA A 243 48.01 27.88 13.53
CA ALA A 243 48.93 28.67 14.37
C ALA A 243 48.85 30.17 14.01
N PRO A 244 49.00 31.09 14.98
CA PRO A 244 49.00 32.52 14.70
C PRO A 244 50.18 32.83 13.78
N THR A 245 49.90 33.40 12.60
CA THR A 245 50.95 33.85 11.69
C THR A 245 51.71 34.99 12.38
N GLU A 246 53.01 34.79 12.61
CA GLU A 246 53.89 35.78 13.21
C GLU A 246 53.79 37.13 12.46
N SER A 247 53.30 38.15 13.18
CA SER A 247 53.57 39.53 12.84
C SER A 247 55.09 39.75 12.92
N LYS A 248 55.75 39.89 11.77
CA LYS A 248 57.11 40.43 11.72
C LYS A 248 57.09 41.87 12.24
N ALA A 249 57.39 42.03 13.53
CA ALA A 249 57.84 43.29 14.09
C ALA A 249 59.20 43.64 13.46
N LYS A 250 59.26 44.78 12.77
CA LYS A 250 60.51 45.47 12.45
C LYS A 250 61.00 46.07 13.76
N ASP A 251 62.04 45.46 14.34
CA ASP A 251 62.74 46.01 15.48
C ASP A 251 63.88 46.94 15.04
N ALA A 252 64.30 47.76 15.99
CA ALA A 252 65.48 48.62 16.07
C ALA A 252 65.40 50.03 15.43
N GLY A 253 65.22 51.00 16.32
CA GLY A 253 65.40 52.42 16.08
C GLY A 253 66.86 52.89 16.00
N LYS A 254 66.98 54.20 15.75
CA LYS A 254 68.05 55.08 16.20
C LYS A 254 67.37 56.07 17.16
N ALA A 255 67.85 56.40 18.35
CA ALA A 255 69.22 56.33 18.89
C ALA A 255 69.25 55.67 20.27
#